data_AF-A0A1S3H376-F1
#
_entry.id   AF-A0A1S3H376-F1
#
_cell.length_a   1.000
_cell.length_b   1.000
_cell.length_c   1.000
_cell.angle_alpha   90.00
_cell.angle_beta   90.00
_cell.angle_gamma   90.00
#
_symmetry.space_group_name_H-M   'P 1'
#
loop_
_entity.id
_entity.type
_entity.pdbx_description
1 polymer ?
#
loop_
_entity_poly.entity_id
_entity_poly.type
_entity_poly.pdbx_seq_one_letter_code
_entity_poly.pdbx_strand_id
1 'polypeptide(L)'
;MDIINVCAWPNVQTALVGTFVFLLVMTYLRRKRYRLPPGPPQLPILGNYFAFSKDVRLFTVFAEMEKKYGDIFTVNFGFGHNSIVVSSVDLVNELLVEKSEEFAGRDTSLWSLYLISGGYKDIAFSDHGPVWTLQKKMAVKVIRSYVFSGKLDCLAKSAFEEVAPLLSKQPEPLDVDIYINLLIYNMICRISFGKR
;
A
#
# COMPACT_ATOMS: atom_id res chain seq x y z
N MET A 1 -24.54 -27.70 25.18
CA MET A 1 -24.77 -26.40 25.84
C MET A 1 -24.66 -25.33 24.78
N ASP A 2 -25.80 -24.79 24.36
CA ASP A 2 -25.85 -23.87 23.22
C ASP A 2 -25.26 -22.51 23.62
N ILE A 3 -24.33 -22.01 22.81
CA ILE A 3 -23.64 -20.70 23.00
C ILE A 3 -24.64 -19.56 23.22
N ILE A 4 -25.84 -19.71 22.67
CA ILE A 4 -26.97 -18.78 22.77
C ILE A 4 -27.49 -18.68 24.21
N ASN A 5 -27.57 -19.81 24.95
CA ASN A 5 -28.07 -19.85 26.33
C ASN A 5 -27.07 -19.24 27.33
N VAL A 6 -25.78 -19.31 27.04
CA VAL A 6 -24.72 -18.68 27.86
C VAL A 6 -24.69 -17.16 27.63
N CYS A 7 -24.92 -16.70 26.39
CA CYS A 7 -25.02 -15.27 26.07
C CYS A 7 -26.29 -14.59 26.60
N ALA A 8 -27.33 -15.36 26.94
CA ALA A 8 -28.58 -14.85 27.51
C ALA A 8 -28.48 -14.55 29.02
N TRP A 9 -27.34 -14.86 29.67
CA TRP A 9 -27.15 -14.54 31.08
C TRP A 9 -26.93 -13.02 31.27
N PRO A 10 -27.68 -12.37 32.19
CA PRO A 10 -27.59 -10.92 32.41
C PRO A 10 -26.17 -10.42 32.71
N ASN A 11 -25.38 -11.25 33.40
CA ASN A 11 -23.99 -10.94 33.75
C ASN A 11 -23.05 -10.97 32.54
N VAL A 12 -23.33 -11.82 31.55
CA VAL A 12 -22.54 -11.91 30.32
C VAL A 12 -22.85 -10.72 29.42
N GLN A 13 -24.13 -10.34 29.30
CA GLN A 13 -24.54 -9.18 28.52
C GLN A 13 -23.98 -7.87 29.08
N THR A 14 -24.06 -7.67 30.40
CA THR A 14 -23.50 -6.48 31.05
C THR A 14 -21.97 -6.43 30.91
N ALA A 15 -21.26 -7.56 31.02
CA ALA A 15 -19.83 -7.63 30.78
C ALA A 15 -19.45 -7.29 29.33
N LEU A 16 -20.20 -7.77 28.35
CA LEU A 16 -19.97 -7.46 26.93
C LEU A 16 -20.17 -5.96 26.63
N VAL A 17 -21.29 -5.39 27.12
CA VAL A 17 -21.57 -3.96 26.95
C VAL A 17 -20.51 -3.12 27.67
N GLY A 18 -20.16 -3.46 28.90
CA GLY A 18 -19.12 -2.78 29.67
C GLY A 18 -17.76 -2.80 28.96
N THR A 19 -17.37 -3.95 28.41
CA THR A 19 -16.14 -4.10 27.63
C THR A 19 -16.18 -3.24 26.36
N PHE A 20 -17.29 -3.27 25.63
CA PHE A 20 -17.44 -2.48 24.40
C PHE A 20 -17.37 -0.98 24.67
N VAL A 21 -18.07 -0.49 25.71
CA VAL A 21 -18.02 0.91 26.13
C VAL A 21 -16.62 1.30 26.58
N PHE A 22 -15.95 0.46 27.37
CA PHE A 22 -14.56 0.68 27.77
C PHE A 22 -13.62 0.81 26.57
N LEU A 23 -13.75 -0.08 25.57
CA LEU A 23 -12.95 -0.03 24.35
C LEU A 23 -13.26 1.22 23.50
N LEU A 24 -14.52 1.67 23.43
CA LEU A 24 -14.91 2.92 22.78
C LEU A 24 -14.27 4.13 23.46
N VAL A 25 -14.35 4.20 24.79
CA VAL A 25 -13.72 5.28 25.57
C VAL A 25 -12.21 5.29 25.36
N MET A 26 -11.56 4.12 25.40
CA MET A 26 -10.13 4.00 25.11
C MET A 26 -9.77 4.49 23.71
N THR A 27 -10.58 4.16 22.70
CA THR A 27 -10.37 4.59 21.31
C THR A 27 -10.50 6.11 21.18
N TYR A 28 -11.52 6.70 21.83
CA TYR A 28 -11.72 8.14 21.86
C TYR A 28 -10.57 8.88 22.58
N LEU A 29 -10.15 8.39 23.75
CA LEU A 29 -9.05 8.97 24.51
C LEU A 29 -7.72 8.89 23.74
N ARG A 30 -7.45 7.78 23.03
CA ARG A 30 -6.27 7.66 22.16
C ARG A 30 -6.29 8.72 21.06
N ARG A 31 -7.42 8.90 20.37
CA ARG A 31 -7.56 9.91 19.31
C ARG A 31 -7.25 11.32 19.83
N LYS A 32 -7.78 11.65 21.02
CA LYS A 32 -7.54 12.94 21.68
C LYS A 32 -6.08 13.11 22.12
N ARG A 33 -5.45 12.06 22.66
CA ARG A 33 -4.05 12.07 23.11
C ARG A 33 -3.09 12.40 21.96
N TYR A 34 -3.29 11.78 20.80
CA TYR A 34 -2.43 11.96 19.63
C TYR A 34 -2.86 13.10 18.70
N ARG A 35 -3.90 13.87 19.08
CA ARG A 35 -4.45 14.99 18.28
C ARG A 35 -4.66 14.60 16.81
N LEU A 36 -5.25 13.44 16.59
CA LEU A 36 -5.41 12.91 15.24
C LEU A 36 -6.33 13.82 14.40
N PRO A 37 -6.05 13.99 13.10
CA PRO A 37 -6.94 14.68 12.15
C PRO A 37 -8.41 14.21 12.21
N PRO A 38 -9.36 14.97 11.65
CA PRO A 38 -10.76 14.55 11.53
C PRO A 38 -10.87 13.23 10.73
N GLY A 39 -12.03 12.57 10.78
CA GLY A 39 -12.24 11.33 10.04
C GLY A 39 -13.45 10.55 10.53
N PRO A 40 -13.80 9.46 9.84
CA PRO A 40 -14.98 8.67 10.16
C PRO A 40 -14.94 8.11 11.59
N PRO A 41 -16.11 7.96 12.25
CA PRO A 41 -16.22 7.28 13.54
C PRO A 41 -15.60 5.88 13.47
N GLN A 42 -14.72 5.58 14.42
CA GLN A 42 -13.97 4.34 14.46
C GLN A 42 -14.62 3.41 15.48
N LEU A 43 -14.91 2.17 15.07
CA LEU A 43 -15.30 1.12 15.99
C LEU A 43 -14.06 0.56 16.69
N PRO A 44 -14.18 0.10 17.95
CA PRO A 44 -13.07 -0.56 18.59
C PRO A 44 -12.75 -1.86 17.84
N ILE A 45 -11.46 -2.13 17.64
CA ILE A 45 -10.92 -3.31 16.93
C ILE A 45 -11.23 -3.32 15.43
N LEU A 46 -12.46 -3.05 14.98
CA LEU A 46 -12.83 -3.05 13.55
C LEU A 46 -12.44 -1.77 12.81
N GLY A 47 -12.16 -0.68 13.52
CA GLY A 47 -11.82 0.59 12.91
C GLY A 47 -12.95 1.12 12.02
N ASN A 48 -12.63 1.45 10.77
CA ASN A 48 -13.55 1.97 9.77
C ASN A 48 -14.00 0.92 8.74
N TYR A 49 -14.01 -0.37 9.10
CA TYR A 49 -14.41 -1.47 8.21
C TYR A 49 -15.67 -1.19 7.38
N PHE A 50 -16.74 -0.68 8.03
CA PHE A 50 -18.01 -0.38 7.35
C PHE A 50 -17.95 0.75 6.33
N ALA A 51 -16.93 1.61 6.40
CA ALA A 51 -16.70 2.62 5.38
C ALA A 51 -16.08 1.99 4.12
N PHE A 52 -15.20 1.00 4.30
CA PHE A 52 -14.54 0.28 3.21
C PHE A 52 -15.35 -0.87 2.63
N SER A 53 -16.37 -1.37 3.34
CA SER A 53 -17.22 -2.45 2.85
C SER A 53 -18.16 -2.05 1.69
N LYS A 54 -18.26 -0.75 1.38
CA LYS A 54 -19.19 -0.22 0.36
C LYS A 54 -18.63 -0.25 -1.06
N ASP A 55 -17.31 -0.07 -1.22
CA ASP A 55 -16.61 -0.17 -2.50
C ASP A 55 -15.25 -0.82 -2.25
N VAL A 56 -14.90 -1.80 -3.09
CA VAL A 56 -13.61 -2.50 -3.05
C VAL A 56 -12.46 -1.55 -3.42
N ARG A 57 -12.76 -0.49 -4.18
CA ARG A 57 -11.79 0.49 -4.65
C ARG A 57 -11.54 1.55 -3.56
N LEU A 58 -10.44 1.35 -2.83
CA LEU A 58 -10.02 2.26 -1.75
C LEU A 58 -9.91 3.73 -2.18
N PHE A 59 -9.45 3.99 -3.41
CA PHE A 59 -9.30 5.36 -3.92
C PHE A 59 -10.65 6.10 -4.04
N THR A 60 -11.73 5.41 -4.42
CA THR A 60 -13.09 5.99 -4.48
C THR A 60 -13.56 6.36 -3.08
N VAL A 61 -13.35 5.46 -2.12
CA VAL A 61 -13.74 5.66 -0.72
C VAL A 61 -12.98 6.85 -0.13
N PHE A 62 -11.68 6.98 -0.40
CA PHE A 62 -10.90 8.14 0.06
C PHE A 62 -11.34 9.45 -0.58
N ALA A 63 -11.68 9.46 -1.87
CA ALA A 63 -12.19 10.66 -2.53
C ALA A 63 -13.54 11.12 -1.96
N GLU A 64 -14.42 10.20 -1.54
CA GLU A 64 -15.65 10.55 -0.83
C GLU A 64 -15.38 11.07 0.59
N MET A 65 -14.40 10.48 1.28
CA MET A 65 -13.99 10.92 2.61
C MET A 65 -13.34 12.31 2.59
N GLU A 66 -12.52 12.60 1.59
CA GLU A 66 -11.89 13.90 1.37
C GLU A 66 -12.95 15.00 1.27
N LYS A 67 -14.00 14.79 0.46
CA LYS A 67 -15.13 15.74 0.36
C LYS A 67 -15.83 16.02 1.70
N LYS A 68 -15.76 15.07 2.65
CA LYS A 68 -16.45 15.15 3.94
C LYS A 68 -15.57 15.66 5.09
N TYR A 69 -14.29 15.27 5.10
CA TYR A 69 -13.36 15.52 6.20
C TYR A 69 -12.22 16.48 5.84
N GLY A 70 -12.11 16.86 4.57
CA GLY A 70 -11.06 17.73 4.04
C GLY A 70 -9.80 16.97 3.59
N ASP A 71 -8.75 17.73 3.29
CA ASP A 71 -7.53 17.23 2.64
C ASP A 71 -6.64 16.36 3.54
N ILE A 72 -6.87 16.37 4.85
CA ILE A 72 -6.17 15.54 5.83
C ILE A 72 -7.19 14.87 6.75
N PHE A 73 -7.21 13.54 6.74
CA PHE A 73 -8.10 12.79 7.62
C PHE A 73 -7.48 11.48 8.09
N THR A 74 -7.99 10.97 9.22
CA THR A 74 -7.55 9.71 9.82
C THR A 74 -8.53 8.59 9.52
N VAL A 75 -8.03 7.48 9.00
CA VAL A 75 -8.74 6.22 8.83
C VAL A 75 -8.10 5.14 9.70
N ASN A 76 -8.86 4.10 10.04
CA ASN A 76 -8.39 2.97 10.82
C ASN A 76 -8.78 1.67 10.12
N PHE A 77 -7.79 0.86 9.75
CA PHE A 77 -8.00 -0.41 9.04
C PHE A 77 -8.27 -1.60 9.97
N GLY A 78 -8.52 -1.32 11.25
CA GLY A 78 -8.70 -2.33 12.29
C GLY A 78 -7.50 -2.41 13.23
N PHE A 79 -7.69 -3.16 14.31
CA PHE A 79 -6.75 -3.42 15.41
C PHE A 79 -6.06 -2.17 15.99
N GLY A 80 -6.64 -0.98 15.79
CA GLY A 80 -6.06 0.28 16.28
C GLY A 80 -4.98 0.88 15.37
N HIS A 81 -4.75 0.34 14.17
CA HIS A 81 -3.83 0.90 13.18
C HIS A 81 -4.45 2.12 12.52
N ASN A 82 -4.08 3.31 12.99
CA ASN A 82 -4.50 4.58 12.40
C ASN A 82 -3.56 4.94 11.24
N SER A 83 -4.16 5.25 10.10
CA SER A 83 -3.47 5.79 8.93
C SER A 83 -3.98 7.20 8.67
N ILE A 84 -3.06 8.11 8.36
CA ILE A 84 -3.39 9.47 7.96
C ILE A 84 -3.39 9.49 6.44
N VAL A 85 -4.50 9.90 5.86
CA VAL A 85 -4.67 10.10 4.42
C VAL A 85 -4.51 11.58 4.14
N VAL A 86 -3.72 11.89 3.12
CA VAL A 86 -3.41 13.25 2.67
C VAL A 86 -3.73 13.34 1.18
N SER A 87 -4.61 14.26 0.81
CA SER A 87 -5.07 14.44 -0.58
C SER A 87 -4.54 15.72 -1.25
N SER A 88 -4.13 16.74 -0.49
CA SER A 88 -3.64 18.00 -1.07
C SER A 88 -2.24 17.85 -1.66
N VAL A 89 -2.04 18.37 -2.86
CA VAL A 89 -0.75 18.35 -3.59
C VAL A 89 0.34 19.06 -2.78
N ASP A 90 0.04 20.21 -2.18
CA ASP A 90 1.01 20.99 -1.41
C ASP A 90 1.50 20.20 -0.19
N LEU A 91 0.58 19.54 0.51
CA LEU A 91 0.91 18.69 1.65
C LEU A 91 1.67 17.43 1.23
N VAL A 92 1.31 16.80 0.12
CA VAL A 92 2.04 15.64 -0.41
C VAL A 92 3.48 16.05 -0.76
N ASN A 93 3.68 17.24 -1.34
CA ASN A 93 5.00 17.77 -1.64
C ASN A 93 5.80 18.04 -0.35
N GLU A 94 5.20 18.68 0.65
CA GLU A 94 5.82 18.91 1.95
C GLU A 94 6.28 17.59 2.59
N LEU A 95 5.41 16.57 2.61
CA LEU A 95 5.69 15.30 3.28
C LEU A 95 6.71 14.44 2.52
N LEU A 96 6.57 14.32 1.20
CA LEU A 96 7.38 13.39 0.40
C LEU A 96 8.67 14.00 -0.16
N VAL A 97 8.77 15.34 -0.23
CA VAL A 97 9.94 16.03 -0.77
C VAL A 97 10.66 16.80 0.32
N GLU A 98 10.00 17.78 0.94
CA GLU A 98 10.65 18.66 1.93
C GLU A 98 11.03 17.90 3.20
N LYS A 99 10.13 17.04 3.70
CA LYS A 99 10.31 16.20 4.90
C LYS A 99 10.53 14.74 4.56
N SER A 100 11.12 14.47 3.39
CA SER A 100 11.25 13.12 2.85
C SER A 100 11.92 12.11 3.80
N GLU A 101 12.89 12.54 4.62
CA GLU A 101 13.55 11.68 5.61
C GLU A 101 12.66 11.32 6.81
N GLU A 102 11.82 12.25 7.27
CA GLU A 102 10.89 12.02 8.39
C GLU A 102 9.78 11.04 8.00
N PHE A 103 9.32 11.10 6.75
CA PHE A 103 8.28 10.23 6.19
C PHE A 103 8.83 9.07 5.35
N ALA A 104 10.14 8.80 5.42
CA ALA A 104 10.78 7.71 4.70
C ALA A 104 10.38 6.32 5.23
N GLY A 105 9.88 6.24 6.46
CA GLY A 105 9.58 5.00 7.15
C GLY A 105 8.60 4.09 6.41
N ARG A 106 8.68 2.78 6.65
CA ARG A 106 7.74 1.78 6.13
C ARG A 106 7.09 0.98 7.24
N ASP A 107 5.80 0.70 7.08
CA ASP A 107 5.06 -0.13 8.02
C ASP A 107 5.44 -1.60 7.84
N THR A 108 6.05 -2.18 8.86
CA THR A 108 6.49 -3.58 8.90
C THR A 108 5.50 -4.50 9.63
N SER A 109 4.26 -4.04 9.88
CA SER A 109 3.24 -4.81 10.60
C SER A 109 2.50 -5.84 9.73
N LEU A 110 2.54 -5.69 8.39
CA LEU A 110 1.80 -6.54 7.47
C LEU A 110 2.56 -7.83 7.10
N TRP A 111 2.16 -8.96 7.68
CA TRP A 111 2.79 -10.27 7.44
C TRP A 111 2.89 -10.68 5.96
N SER A 112 1.90 -10.34 5.14
CA SER A 112 1.92 -10.64 3.70
C SER A 112 3.10 -9.97 2.99
N LEU A 113 3.43 -8.73 3.38
CA LEU A 113 4.56 -8.00 2.84
C LEU A 113 5.88 -8.58 3.34
N TYR A 114 5.96 -9.04 4.59
CA TYR A 114 7.13 -9.75 5.11
C TYR A 114 7.49 -10.96 4.24
N LEU A 115 6.50 -11.78 3.86
CA LEU A 115 6.74 -12.99 3.07
C LEU A 115 7.24 -12.66 1.65
N ILE A 116 6.60 -11.71 0.97
CA ILE A 116 6.91 -11.35 -0.43
C ILE A 116 8.26 -10.62 -0.54
N SER A 117 8.62 -9.84 0.47
CA SER A 117 9.89 -9.07 0.51
C SER A 117 11.10 -9.86 1.02
N GLY A 118 10.95 -11.15 1.33
CA GLY A 118 12.02 -11.94 1.93
C GLY A 118 12.42 -11.44 3.33
N GLY A 119 11.46 -10.91 4.08
CA GLY A 119 11.63 -10.37 5.43
C GLY A 119 12.02 -8.90 5.46
N TYR A 120 11.38 -8.06 4.63
CA TYR A 120 11.63 -6.63 4.49
C TYR A 120 13.07 -6.31 4.08
N LYS A 121 13.61 -7.06 3.11
CA LYS A 121 14.98 -6.89 2.60
C LYS A 121 15.03 -6.38 1.16
N ASP A 122 13.87 -6.08 0.59
CA ASP A 122 13.69 -5.49 -0.74
C ASP A 122 13.81 -3.95 -0.68
N ILE A 123 13.62 -3.25 -1.80
CA ILE A 123 13.69 -1.78 -1.84
C ILE A 123 12.33 -1.12 -1.56
N ALA A 124 11.21 -1.80 -1.84
CA ALA A 124 9.89 -1.20 -1.77
C ALA A 124 9.31 -1.21 -0.35
N PHE A 125 9.48 -2.33 0.37
CA PHE A 125 8.87 -2.56 1.69
C PHE A 125 9.85 -2.52 2.86
N SER A 126 11.16 -2.44 2.63
CA SER A 126 12.12 -2.28 3.72
C SER A 126 12.10 -0.87 4.29
N ASP A 127 12.34 -0.79 5.61
CA ASP A 127 12.37 0.47 6.33
C ASP A 127 13.62 1.30 6.00
N HIS A 128 13.52 2.61 6.19
CA HIS A 128 14.60 3.53 5.89
C HIS A 128 15.83 3.23 6.76
N GLY A 129 16.96 2.93 6.12
CA GLY A 129 18.20 2.61 6.83
C GLY A 129 19.40 2.41 5.91
N PRO A 130 20.60 2.14 6.46
CA PRO A 130 21.84 2.04 5.69
C PRO A 130 21.80 1.00 4.57
N VAL A 131 21.15 -0.15 4.83
CA VAL A 131 21.00 -1.25 3.86
C VAL A 131 20.10 -0.81 2.69
N TRP A 132 18.92 -0.26 2.98
CA TRP A 132 18.01 0.26 1.97
C TRP A 132 18.68 1.36 1.11
N THR A 133 19.39 2.29 1.76
CA THR A 133 20.09 3.38 1.05
C THR A 133 21.13 2.84 0.09
N LEU A 134 21.90 1.82 0.49
CA LEU A 134 22.88 1.17 -0.37
C LEU A 134 22.22 0.47 -1.57
N GLN A 135 21.19 -0.34 -1.32
CA GLN A 135 20.45 -1.05 -2.36
C GLN A 135 19.83 -0.08 -3.37
N LYS A 136 19.15 0.96 -2.90
CA LYS A 136 18.56 2.02 -3.73
C LYS A 136 19.64 2.72 -4.57
N LYS A 137 20.78 3.08 -3.96
CA LYS A 137 21.88 3.74 -4.68
C LYS A 137 22.46 2.85 -5.79
N MET A 138 22.63 1.55 -5.53
CA MET A 138 23.09 0.59 -6.53
C MET A 138 22.08 0.45 -7.68
N ALA A 139 20.80 0.23 -7.37
CA ALA A 139 19.76 0.08 -8.38
C ALA A 139 19.64 1.33 -9.27
N VAL A 140 19.59 2.51 -8.66
CA VAL A 140 19.52 3.79 -9.39
C VAL A 140 20.76 4.01 -10.25
N LYS A 141 21.96 3.62 -9.79
CA LYS A 141 23.19 3.72 -10.58
C LYS A 141 23.13 2.84 -11.83
N VAL A 142 22.66 1.60 -11.70
CA VAL A 142 22.47 0.69 -12.83
C VAL A 142 21.46 1.27 -13.82
N ILE A 143 20.27 1.67 -13.36
CA ILE A 143 19.22 2.23 -14.23
C ILE A 143 19.73 3.47 -14.97
N ARG A 144 20.38 4.40 -14.27
CA ARG A 144 20.99 5.60 -14.89
C ARG A 144 22.02 5.23 -15.94
N SER A 145 22.84 4.21 -15.72
CA SER A 145 23.80 3.78 -16.73
C SER A 145 23.15 3.32 -18.04
N TYR A 146 21.97 2.69 -17.99
CA TYR A 146 21.22 2.29 -19.20
C TYR A 146 20.54 3.48 -19.88
N VAL A 147 19.95 4.38 -19.10
CA VAL A 147 19.26 5.58 -19.61
C VAL A 147 20.25 6.53 -20.30
N PHE A 148 21.36 6.88 -19.65
CA PHE A 148 22.31 7.85 -20.20
C PHE A 148 23.22 7.30 -21.31
N SER A 149 23.35 5.98 -21.43
CA SER A 149 24.18 5.38 -22.50
C SER A 149 23.41 5.12 -23.80
N GLY A 150 22.12 5.44 -23.87
CA GLY A 150 21.26 5.09 -25.02
C GLY A 150 21.01 3.59 -25.19
N LYS A 151 21.54 2.74 -24.28
CA LYS A 151 21.35 1.29 -24.32
C LYS A 151 19.90 0.88 -24.10
N LEU A 152 19.11 1.72 -23.44
CA LEU A 152 17.69 1.45 -23.21
C LEU A 152 16.90 1.36 -24.52
N ASP A 153 17.19 2.23 -25.50
CA ASP A 153 16.50 2.21 -26.80
C ASP A 153 16.85 0.95 -27.59
N CYS A 154 18.13 0.56 -27.59
CA CYS A 154 18.57 -0.69 -28.20
C CYS A 154 17.91 -1.90 -27.53
N LEU A 155 17.76 -1.86 -26.20
CA LEU A 155 17.12 -2.91 -25.44
C LEU A 155 15.62 -3.04 -25.77
N ALA A 156 14.92 -1.90 -25.84
CA ALA A 156 13.50 -1.85 -26.18
C ALA A 156 13.26 -2.33 -27.62
N LYS A 157 14.08 -1.88 -28.59
CA LYS A 157 14.02 -2.34 -29.98
C LYS A 157 14.24 -3.84 -30.09
N SER A 158 15.30 -4.37 -29.47
CA SER A 158 15.59 -5.80 -29.50
C SER A 158 14.49 -6.63 -28.82
N ALA A 159 13.94 -6.17 -27.70
CA ALA A 159 12.81 -6.84 -27.06
C ALA A 159 11.55 -6.82 -27.93
N PHE A 160 11.30 -5.74 -28.65
CA PHE A 160 10.18 -5.64 -29.59
C PHE A 160 10.35 -6.55 -30.82
N GLU A 161 11.54 -6.58 -31.42
CA GLU A 161 11.85 -7.46 -32.56
C GLU A 161 11.65 -8.95 -32.23
N GLU A 162 11.79 -9.34 -30.96
CA GLU A 162 11.52 -10.70 -30.50
C GLU A 162 10.03 -11.00 -30.33
N VAL A 163 9.25 -10.01 -29.91
CA VAL A 163 7.81 -10.14 -29.63
C VAL A 163 6.96 -9.94 -30.89
N ALA A 164 7.39 -9.09 -31.83
CA ALA A 164 6.64 -8.76 -33.05
C ALA A 164 6.27 -9.99 -33.92
N PRO A 165 7.14 -11.00 -34.12
CA PRO A 165 6.79 -12.20 -34.86
C PRO A 165 5.80 -13.12 -34.13
N LEU A 166 5.68 -13.00 -32.81
CA LEU A 166 4.69 -13.73 -32.02
C LEU A 166 3.31 -13.07 -32.14
N LEU A 167 3.31 -11.73 -32.16
CA LEU A 167 2.12 -10.91 -32.34
C LEU A 167 1.47 -11.14 -33.71
N SER A 168 2.29 -11.17 -34.77
CA SER A 168 1.80 -11.30 -36.16
C SER A 168 1.20 -12.67 -36.49
N LYS A 169 1.42 -13.68 -35.65
CA LYS A 169 0.91 -15.05 -35.83
C LYS A 169 -0.42 -15.30 -35.13
N GLN A 170 -0.91 -14.36 -34.33
CA GLN A 170 -2.13 -14.57 -33.56
C GLN A 170 -3.39 -14.26 -34.38
N PRO A 171 -4.44 -15.08 -34.25
CA PRO A 171 -5.76 -14.75 -34.79
C PRO A 171 -6.41 -13.62 -33.99
N GLU A 172 -7.25 -12.81 -34.64
CA GLU A 172 -8.08 -11.82 -33.97
C GLU A 172 -9.27 -12.49 -33.25
N PRO A 173 -9.72 -11.98 -32.08
CA PRO A 173 -9.24 -10.82 -31.34
C PRO A 173 -7.97 -11.11 -30.50
N LEU A 174 -7.04 -10.14 -30.50
CA LEU A 174 -5.73 -10.24 -29.88
C LEU A 174 -5.70 -9.52 -28.53
N ASP A 175 -5.31 -10.24 -27.47
CA ASP A 175 -4.97 -9.65 -26.18
C ASP A 175 -3.50 -9.15 -26.21
N VAL A 176 -3.33 -7.83 -26.18
CA VAL A 176 -2.03 -7.15 -26.29
C VAL A 176 -1.29 -7.11 -24.95
N ASP A 177 -2.00 -7.25 -23.82
CA ASP A 177 -1.42 -7.09 -22.48
C ASP A 177 -0.35 -8.14 -22.21
N ILE A 178 -0.57 -9.37 -22.69
CA ILE A 178 0.40 -10.47 -22.56
C ILE A 178 1.72 -10.10 -23.24
N TYR A 179 1.67 -9.50 -24.43
CA TYR A 179 2.85 -9.15 -25.22
C TYR A 179 3.59 -7.93 -24.67
N ILE A 180 2.87 -6.94 -24.16
CA ILE A 180 3.45 -5.79 -23.46
C ILE A 180 4.18 -6.27 -22.21
N ASN A 181 3.54 -7.12 -21.41
CA ASN A 181 4.18 -7.69 -20.22
C ASN A 181 5.42 -8.50 -20.57
N LEU A 182 5.36 -9.35 -21.61
CA LEU A 182 6.51 -10.12 -22.09
C LEU A 182 7.69 -9.23 -22.51
N LEU A 183 7.40 -8.13 -23.22
CA LEU A 183 8.41 -7.14 -23.61
C LEU A 183 9.08 -6.51 -22.38
N ILE A 184 8.28 -6.09 -21.40
CA ILE A 184 8.77 -5.49 -20.16
C ILE A 184 9.62 -6.50 -19.36
N TYR A 185 9.16 -7.74 -19.23
CA TYR A 185 9.90 -8.79 -18.54
C TYR A 185 11.24 -9.08 -19.21
N ASN A 186 11.28 -9.21 -20.54
CA ASN A 186 12.53 -9.43 -21.28
C ASN A 186 13.52 -8.28 -21.05
N MET A 187 13.05 -7.03 -21.01
CA MET A 187 13.90 -5.88 -20.68
C MET A 187 14.43 -5.95 -19.25
N ILE A 188 13.58 -6.23 -18.26
CA ILE A 188 13.97 -6.33 -16.85
C ILE A 188 14.95 -7.49 -16.63
N CYS A 189 14.70 -8.66 -17.21
CA CYS A 189 15.59 -9.82 -17.12
C CYS A 189 16.98 -9.50 -17.68
N ARG A 190 17.05 -8.83 -18.83
CA ARG A 190 18.33 -8.43 -19.42
C ARG A 190 19.09 -7.42 -18.57
N ILE A 191 18.39 -6.44 -17.98
CA ILE A 191 19.03 -5.47 -17.07
C ILE A 191 19.53 -6.17 -15.80
N SER A 192 18.76 -7.12 -15.27
CA SER A 192 19.03 -7.75 -13.97
C SER A 192 20.03 -8.91 -14.05
N PHE A 193 19.92 -9.75 -15.07
CA PHE A 193 20.66 -11.02 -15.21
C PHE A 193 21.58 -11.06 -16.44
N GLY A 194 21.54 -10.04 -17.31
CA GLY A 194 22.29 -10.02 -18.56
C GLY A 194 21.78 -11.01 -19.63
N LYS A 195 20.66 -11.69 -19.37
CA LYS A 195 20.03 -12.71 -20.22
C LYS A 195 18.51 -12.61 -20.11
N ARG A 196 17.79 -13.26 -21.05
CA ARG A 196 16.33 -13.41 -20.96
C ARG A 196 15.94 -14.34 -19.82
#